data_AF-A0A836W5R9-F1
#
_entry.id   AF-A0A836W5R9-F1
#
_cell.length_a   1.000
_cell.length_b   1.000
_cell.length_c   1.000
_cell.angle_alpha   90.00
_cell.angle_beta   90.00
_cell.angle_gamma   90.00
#
_symmetry.space_group_name_H-M   'P 1'
#
loop_
_entity.id
_entity.type
_entity.pdbx_description
1 polymer ?
#
loop_
_entity_poly.entity_id
_entity_poly.type
_entity_poly.pdbx_seq_one_letter_code
_entity_poly.pdbx_strand_id
1 'polypeptide(L)'
;RAVLEAAAAPLTVLPADFYTVLGLAGALACLWAAHSGNVGLAALLLAVSGLLDALDGAVARLRGEAGPRGAYLDSLLDRVADIVYAAGFLALGYPVWSILVFLTGALLTSYARARY
;
A
#
# COMPACT_ATOMS: atom_id res chain seq x y z
N ARG A 1 1.46 16.04 -7.19
CA ARG A 1 2.71 16.09 -6.40
C ARG A 1 2.64 17.12 -5.26
N ALA A 2 2.42 18.40 -5.55
CA ALA A 2 2.30 19.46 -4.53
C ALA A 2 1.23 19.19 -3.45
N VAL A 3 0.06 18.65 -3.82
CA VAL A 3 -1.02 18.32 -2.87
C VAL A 3 -0.61 17.23 -1.87
N LEU A 4 0.03 16.15 -2.34
CA LEU A 4 0.51 15.07 -1.48
C LEU A 4 1.61 15.53 -0.55
N GLU A 5 2.54 16.35 -1.04
CA GLU A 5 3.60 16.92 -0.20
C GLU A 5 3.03 17.89 0.84
N ALA A 6 2.02 18.69 0.50
CA ALA A 6 1.30 19.52 1.47
C ALA A 6 0.56 18.69 2.53
N ALA A 7 -0.07 17.58 2.13
CA ALA A 7 -0.73 16.66 3.06
C ALA A 7 0.26 15.89 3.94
N ALA A 8 1.46 15.61 3.44
CA ALA A 8 2.52 14.91 4.16
C ALA A 8 3.33 15.82 5.09
N ALA A 9 3.37 17.14 4.85
CA ALA A 9 4.10 18.09 5.69
C ALA A 9 3.84 17.96 7.20
N PRO A 10 2.59 17.89 7.72
CA PRO A 10 2.35 17.70 9.15
C PRO A 10 2.73 16.31 9.67
N LEU A 11 2.87 15.32 8.77
CA LEU A 11 3.22 13.94 9.09
C LEU A 11 4.73 13.72 9.21
N THR A 12 5.53 14.73 8.85
CA THR A 12 6.99 14.68 8.98
C THR A 12 7.50 14.63 10.42
N VAL A 13 6.64 14.54 11.43
CA VAL A 13 7.03 14.31 12.83
C VAL A 13 7.54 12.87 13.03
N LEU A 14 6.93 11.89 12.36
CA LEU A 14 7.31 10.48 12.41
C LEU A 14 8.16 10.08 11.19
N PRO A 15 9.01 9.04 11.31
CA PRO A 15 9.80 8.55 10.18
C PRO A 15 8.92 7.89 9.12
N ALA A 16 9.39 7.87 7.87
CA ALA A 16 8.64 7.27 6.75
C ALA A 16 8.29 5.79 6.99
N ASP A 17 9.23 5.00 7.50
CA ASP A 17 9.06 3.57 7.80
C ASP A 17 7.85 3.28 8.71
N PHE A 18 7.48 4.22 9.60
CA PHE A 18 6.29 4.07 10.44
C PHE A 18 5.01 4.02 9.59
N TYR A 19 4.90 4.88 8.59
CA TYR A 19 3.75 4.94 7.70
C TYR A 19 3.69 3.72 6.78
N THR A 20 4.83 3.22 6.31
CA THR A 20 4.92 1.96 5.55
C THR A 20 4.40 0.77 6.37
N VAL A 21 4.83 0.66 7.63
CA VAL A 21 4.35 -0.40 8.55
C VAL A 21 2.87 -0.23 8.88
N LEU A 22 2.40 1.00 9.06
CA LEU A 22 0.99 1.29 9.33
C LEU A 22 0.11 0.97 8.11
N GLY A 23 0.59 1.25 6.89
CA GLY A 23 -0.03 0.83 5.64
C GLY A 23 -0.19 -0.69 5.60
N LEU A 24 0.88 -1.45 5.84
CA LEU A 24 0.81 -2.90 5.90
C LEU A 24 -0.18 -3.42 6.95
N ALA A 25 -0.21 -2.80 8.14
CA ALA A 25 -1.21 -3.13 9.16
C ALA A 25 -2.64 -2.86 8.66
N GLY A 26 -2.86 -1.77 7.92
CA GLY A 26 -4.11 -1.46 7.23
C GLY A 26 -4.49 -2.52 6.20
N ALA A 27 -3.55 -3.03 5.42
CA ALA A 27 -3.78 -4.14 4.49
C ALA A 27 -4.20 -5.43 5.21
N LEU A 28 -3.55 -5.78 6.32
CA LEU A 28 -3.93 -6.94 7.13
C LEU A 28 -5.32 -6.76 7.76
N ALA A 29 -5.65 -5.55 8.22
CA ALA A 29 -6.98 -5.23 8.72
C ALA A 29 -8.04 -5.33 7.60
N CYS A 30 -7.70 -4.91 6.37
CA CYS A 30 -8.55 -5.09 5.19
C CYS A 30 -8.84 -6.58 4.95
N LEU A 31 -7.84 -7.45 5.01
CA LEU A 31 -8.02 -8.90 4.90
C LEU A 31 -8.95 -9.45 5.99
N TRP A 32 -8.77 -9.01 7.24
CA TRP A 32 -9.66 -9.41 8.34
C TRP A 32 -11.12 -8.97 8.09
N ALA A 33 -11.33 -7.73 7.63
CA ALA A 33 -12.66 -7.21 7.32
C ALA A 33 -13.31 -7.95 6.14
N ALA A 34 -12.50 -8.28 5.13
CA ALA A 34 -12.90 -9.09 3.98
C ALA A 34 -13.34 -10.50 4.42
N HIS A 35 -12.57 -11.16 5.28
CA HIS A 35 -12.92 -12.47 5.82
C HIS A 35 -14.20 -12.44 6.67
N SER A 36 -14.48 -11.31 7.31
CA SER A 36 -15.72 -11.08 8.07
C SER A 36 -16.94 -10.78 7.16
N GLY A 37 -16.77 -10.76 5.84
CA GLY A 37 -17.82 -10.43 4.87
C GLY A 37 -18.17 -8.94 4.81
N ASN A 38 -17.46 -8.07 5.52
CA ASN A 38 -17.75 -6.64 5.56
C ASN A 38 -17.01 -5.91 4.42
N VAL A 39 -17.62 -5.93 3.24
CA VAL A 39 -17.07 -5.32 2.02
C VAL A 39 -16.81 -3.82 2.20
N GLY A 40 -17.72 -3.09 2.86
CA GLY A 40 -17.59 -1.65 3.07
C GLY A 40 -16.37 -1.29 3.92
N LEU A 41 -16.16 -2.02 5.01
CA LEU A 41 -14.98 -1.83 5.86
C LEU A 41 -13.69 -2.26 5.15
N ALA A 42 -13.71 -3.38 4.41
CA ALA A 42 -12.56 -3.82 3.63
C ALA A 42 -12.14 -2.77 2.58
N ALA A 43 -13.10 -2.22 1.84
CA ALA A 43 -12.85 -1.17 0.84
C ALA A 43 -12.29 0.11 1.48
N LEU A 44 -12.84 0.53 2.64
CA LEU A 44 -12.32 1.67 3.39
C LEU A 44 -10.87 1.44 3.84
N LEU A 45 -10.58 0.28 4.42
CA LEU A 45 -9.24 -0.05 4.91
C LEU A 45 -8.22 -0.18 3.77
N LEU A 46 -8.62 -0.72 2.62
CA LEU A 46 -7.81 -0.73 1.40
C LEU A 46 -7.46 0.70 0.95
N ALA A 47 -8.45 1.59 0.91
CA ALA A 47 -8.24 2.99 0.50
C ALA A 47 -7.33 3.74 1.49
N VAL A 48 -7.53 3.53 2.80
CA VAL A 48 -6.66 4.11 3.84
C VAL A 48 -5.24 3.59 3.74
N SER A 49 -5.07 2.28 3.58
CA SER A 49 -3.76 1.65 3.42
C SER A 49 -2.99 2.19 2.21
N GLY A 50 -3.64 2.27 1.04
CA GLY A 50 -3.03 2.86 -0.16
C GLY A 50 -2.75 4.37 -0.06
N LEU A 51 -3.51 5.10 0.76
CA LEU A 51 -3.21 6.50 1.06
C LEU A 51 -1.96 6.63 1.93
N LEU A 52 -1.79 5.76 2.94
CA LEU A 52 -0.61 5.76 3.81
C LEU A 52 0.67 5.47 3.04
N ASP A 53 0.61 4.51 2.12
CA ASP A 53 1.68 4.22 1.15
C ASP A 53 2.05 5.47 0.34
N ALA A 54 1.08 6.14 -0.29
CA ALA A 54 1.36 7.36 -1.05
C ALA A 54 1.96 8.50 -0.18
N LEU A 55 1.64 8.54 1.12
CA LEU A 55 2.14 9.53 2.06
C LEU A 55 3.55 9.20 2.56
N ASP A 56 3.92 7.94 2.74
CA ASP A 56 5.23 7.58 3.28
C ASP A 56 6.39 8.04 2.38
N GLY A 57 6.24 7.92 1.06
CA GLY A 57 7.24 8.36 0.11
C GLY A 57 7.30 9.89 0.04
N ALA A 58 6.18 10.57 0.29
CA ALA A 58 6.16 12.02 0.43
C ALA A 58 6.86 12.47 1.71
N VAL A 59 6.60 11.80 2.84
CA VAL A 59 7.27 12.04 4.12
C VAL A 59 8.78 11.78 3.99
N ALA A 60 9.20 10.68 3.37
CA ALA A 60 10.60 10.33 3.17
C ALA A 60 11.36 11.42 2.39
N ARG A 61 10.73 11.99 1.34
CA ARG A 61 11.32 13.10 0.58
C ARG A 61 11.43 14.37 1.39
N LEU A 62 10.38 14.73 2.14
CA LEU A 62 10.36 15.95 2.96
C LEU A 62 11.34 15.88 4.14
N ARG A 63 11.54 14.70 4.73
CA ARG A 63 12.50 14.46 5.81
C ARG A 63 13.94 14.24 5.35
N GLY A 64 14.18 14.15 4.03
CA GLY A 64 15.49 13.80 3.49
C GLY A 64 15.92 12.36 3.76
N GLU A 65 14.97 11.48 4.09
CA GLU A 65 15.17 10.05 4.37
C GLU A 65 15.09 9.17 3.11
N ALA A 66 14.72 9.76 1.97
CA ALA A 66 14.66 9.06 0.70
C ALA A 66 16.04 8.47 0.32
N GLY A 67 16.11 7.15 0.21
CA GLY A 67 17.34 6.45 -0.13
C GLY A 67 17.12 5.00 -0.57
N PRO A 68 18.17 4.29 -1.02
CA PRO A 68 18.04 2.97 -1.63
C PRO A 68 17.43 1.91 -0.71
N ARG A 69 17.77 1.96 0.59
CA ARG A 69 17.26 1.01 1.58
C ARG A 69 15.76 1.19 1.82
N GLY A 70 15.31 2.43 2.01
CA GLY A 70 13.89 2.75 2.22
C GLY A 70 13.08 2.40 0.98
N ALA A 71 13.55 2.79 -0.21
CA ALA A 71 12.90 2.46 -1.47
C ALA A 71 12.79 0.94 -1.73
N TYR A 72 13.78 0.15 -1.28
CA TYR A 72 13.71 -1.30 -1.33
C TYR A 72 12.66 -1.87 -0.36
N LEU A 73 12.64 -1.37 0.88
CA LEU A 73 11.69 -1.83 1.91
C LEU A 73 10.24 -1.51 1.52
N ASP A 74 9.97 -0.26 1.17
CA ASP A 74 8.72 0.26 0.60
C ASP A 74 8.21 -0.67 -0.51
N SER A 75 9.05 -0.86 -1.52
CA SER A 75 8.79 -1.78 -2.61
C SER A 75 8.50 -3.21 -2.17
N LEU A 76 9.24 -3.78 -1.23
CA LEU A 76 8.99 -5.14 -0.76
C LEU A 76 7.62 -5.23 -0.06
N LEU A 77 7.29 -4.25 0.78
CA LEU A 77 6.07 -4.24 1.57
C LEU A 77 4.82 -3.94 0.72
N ASP A 78 4.92 -3.15 -0.34
CA ASP A 78 3.87 -3.00 -1.36
C ASP A 78 3.43 -4.35 -1.91
N ARG A 79 4.41 -5.19 -2.26
CA ARG A 79 4.15 -6.49 -2.88
C ARG A 79 3.49 -7.44 -1.90
N VAL A 80 3.86 -7.34 -0.61
CA VAL A 80 3.16 -8.06 0.46
C VAL A 80 1.73 -7.55 0.60
N ALA A 81 1.52 -6.23 0.59
CA ALA A 81 0.18 -5.63 0.68
C ALA A 81 -0.72 -6.03 -0.51
N ASP A 82 -0.20 -6.03 -1.73
CA ASP A 82 -0.91 -6.49 -2.93
C ASP A 82 -1.37 -7.94 -2.81
N ILE A 83 -0.51 -8.83 -2.29
CA ILE A 83 -0.86 -10.23 -2.03
C ILE A 83 -1.94 -10.33 -0.94
N VAL A 84 -1.86 -9.50 0.10
CA VAL A 84 -2.86 -9.44 1.18
C VAL A 84 -4.22 -8.97 0.65
N TYR A 85 -4.26 -7.94 -0.20
CA TYR A 85 -5.50 -7.50 -0.86
C TYR A 85 -6.09 -8.59 -1.74
N ALA A 86 -5.25 -9.28 -2.54
CA ALA A 86 -5.68 -10.39 -3.37
C ALA A 86 -6.29 -11.54 -2.52
N ALA A 87 -5.69 -11.85 -1.36
CA ALA A 87 -6.27 -12.80 -0.42
C ALA A 87 -7.62 -12.31 0.15
N GLY A 88 -7.78 -11.01 0.40
CA GLY A 88 -9.04 -10.40 0.80
C GLY A 88 -10.12 -10.53 -0.28
N PHE A 89 -9.76 -10.29 -1.54
CA PHE A 89 -10.67 -10.47 -2.67
C PHE A 89 -11.10 -11.93 -2.83
N LEU A 90 -10.19 -12.88 -2.64
CA LEU A 90 -10.54 -14.30 -2.59
C LEU A 90 -11.53 -14.61 -1.47
N ALA A 91 -11.29 -14.08 -0.27
CA ALA A 91 -12.18 -14.27 0.89
C ALA A 91 -13.59 -13.72 0.66
N LEU A 92 -13.71 -12.63 -0.11
CA LEU A 92 -14.99 -12.04 -0.52
C LEU A 92 -15.66 -12.74 -1.71
N GLY A 93 -15.04 -13.78 -2.27
CA GLY A 93 -15.61 -14.55 -3.37
C GLY A 93 -15.51 -13.87 -4.74
N TYR A 94 -14.61 -12.89 -4.91
CA TYR A 94 -14.34 -12.33 -6.24
C TYR A 94 -13.79 -13.41 -7.18
N PRO A 95 -14.10 -13.34 -8.48
CA PRO A 95 -13.68 -14.37 -9.41
C PRO A 95 -12.15 -14.37 -9.59
N VAL A 96 -11.55 -15.56 -9.62
CA VAL A 96 -10.08 -15.72 -9.67
C VAL A 96 -9.44 -14.94 -10.82
N TRP A 97 -10.08 -14.87 -11.98
CA TRP A 97 -9.54 -14.14 -13.13
C TRP A 97 -9.36 -12.63 -12.84
N SER A 98 -10.24 -11.99 -12.08
CA SER A 98 -10.11 -10.55 -11.79
C SER A 98 -8.97 -10.29 -10.81
N ILE A 99 -8.74 -11.22 -9.88
CA ILE A 99 -7.64 -11.16 -8.91
C ILE A 99 -6.30 -11.37 -9.64
N LEU A 100 -6.25 -12.28 -10.61
CA LEU A 100 -5.07 -12.47 -11.44
C LEU A 100 -4.75 -11.23 -12.29
N VAL A 101 -5.77 -10.56 -12.85
CA VAL A 101 -5.57 -9.29 -13.58
C VAL A 101 -5.02 -8.21 -12.64
N PHE A 102 -5.59 -8.07 -11.44
CA PHE A 102 -5.10 -7.15 -10.42
C PHE A 102 -3.63 -7.39 -10.06
N LEU A 103 -3.28 -8.63 -9.67
CA LEU A 103 -1.91 -8.99 -9.29
C LEU A 103 -0.93 -8.83 -10.46
N THR A 104 -1.33 -9.22 -11.67
CA THR A 104 -0.48 -9.05 -12.86
C THR A 104 -0.23 -7.57 -13.12
N GLY A 105 -1.25 -6.72 -13.03
CA GLY A 105 -1.11 -5.27 -13.18
C GLY A 105 -0.16 -4.69 -12.13
N ALA A 106 -0.35 -5.02 -10.85
CA ALA A 106 0.47 -4.53 -9.75
C ALA A 106 1.95 -4.95 -9.85
N LEU A 107 2.20 -6.21 -10.25
CA LEU A 107 3.56 -6.72 -10.43
C LEU A 107 4.23 -6.18 -11.69
N LEU A 108 3.49 -5.99 -12.79
CA LEU A 108 4.03 -5.41 -14.02
C LEU A 108 4.43 -3.95 -13.84
N THR A 109 3.63 -3.14 -13.15
CA THR A 109 3.98 -1.74 -12.88
C THR A 109 5.21 -1.64 -11.97
N SER A 110 5.30 -2.51 -10.97
CA SER A 110 6.47 -2.61 -10.09
C SER A 110 7.73 -3.04 -10.84
N TYR A 111 7.63 -4.05 -11.70
CA TYR A 111 8.75 -4.52 -12.52
C TYR A 111 9.20 -3.46 -13.53
N ALA A 112 8.26 -2.80 -14.22
CA ALA A 112 8.58 -1.76 -15.18
C ALA A 112 9.37 -0.62 -14.52
N ARG A 113 8.92 -0.16 -13.34
CA ARG A 113 9.60 0.90 -12.56
C ARG A 113 10.96 0.46 -12.01
N ALA A 114 11.13 -0.81 -11.66
CA ALA A 114 12.41 -1.32 -11.20
C ALA A 114 13.44 -1.45 -12.33
N ARG A 115 12.97 -1.60 -13.58
CA ARG A 115 13.82 -1.85 -14.75
C ARG A 115 14.15 -0.58 -15.55
N TYR A 116 13.22 0.36 -15.64
CA TYR A 116 13.30 1.60 -16.42
C TYR A 116 13.04 2.81 -15.53
#